data_AF-A0A9P3PKX2-F1
#
_entry.id   AF-A0A9P3PKX2-F1
#
_cell.length_a   1.000
_cell.length_b   1.000
_cell.length_c   1.000
_cell.angle_alpha   90.00
_cell.angle_beta   90.00
_cell.angle_gamma   90.00
#
_symmetry.space_group_name_H-M   'P 1'
#
loop_
_entity.id
_entity.type
_entity.pdbx_description
1 polymer ?
#
loop_
_entity_poly.entity_id
_entity_poly.type
_entity_poly.pdbx_seq_one_letter_code
_entity_poly.pdbx_strand_id
1 'polypeptide(L)'
;MASSPLPLEALKYISDLFHYTTVTRYLTASGLVLLVYDHILTLSTEISLIWSSPPSFSKYLFLLNRYLVPTALLLIAYEMNAFANPHLTDQE
;
A
#
# COMPACT_ATOMS: atom_id res chain seq x y z
N MET A 1 -17.90 -15.84 28.67
CA MET A 1 -19.31 -15.50 28.45
C MET A 1 -19.35 -14.02 28.03
N ALA A 2 -19.05 -13.74 26.76
CA ALA A 2 -19.05 -12.38 26.25
C ALA A 2 -20.52 -11.94 26.09
N SER A 3 -20.92 -10.89 26.79
CA SER A 3 -22.21 -10.25 26.57
C SER A 3 -22.27 -9.78 25.12
N SER A 4 -23.12 -10.40 24.31
CA SER A 4 -23.39 -9.97 22.94
C SER A 4 -23.78 -8.48 22.98
N PRO A 5 -23.12 -7.61 22.19
CA PRO A 5 -23.43 -6.18 22.21
C PRO A 5 -24.90 -5.97 21.83
N LEU A 6 -25.55 -5.02 22.50
CA LEU A 6 -26.91 -4.60 22.13
C LEU A 6 -26.92 -4.15 20.66
N PRO A 7 -28.01 -4.36 19.90
CA PRO A 7 -28.05 -4.13 18.45
C PRO A 7 -27.61 -2.71 18.04
N LEU A 8 -27.86 -1.70 18.86
CA LEU A 8 -27.40 -0.32 18.64
C LEU A 8 -25.87 -0.14 18.76
N GLU A 9 -25.22 -0.86 19.67
CA GLU A 9 -23.76 -0.82 19.81
C GLU A 9 -23.07 -1.54 18.66
N ALA A 10 -23.65 -2.67 18.21
CA ALA A 10 -23.17 -3.39 17.05
C ALA A 10 -23.24 -2.52 15.77
N LEU A 11 -24.33 -1.77 15.58
CA LEU A 11 -24.48 -0.86 14.44
C LEU A 11 -23.47 0.29 14.47
N LYS A 12 -23.23 0.90 15.63
CA LYS A 12 -22.21 1.95 15.79
C LYS A 12 -20.82 1.42 15.46
N TYR A 13 -20.49 0.25 16.01
CA TYR A 13 -19.20 -0.40 15.75
C TYR A 13 -18.95 -0.66 14.27
N ILE A 14 -19.95 -1.16 13.53
CA ILE A 14 -19.83 -1.41 12.08
C ILE A 14 -19.68 -0.09 11.31
N SER A 15 -20.43 0.95 11.67
CA SER A 15 -20.31 2.28 11.06
C SER A 15 -18.91 2.86 11.26
N ASP A 16 -18.39 2.79 12.48
CA ASP A 16 -17.04 3.26 12.81
C ASP A 16 -15.99 2.47 12.03
N LEU A 17 -16.13 1.14 11.96
CA LEU A 17 -15.23 0.28 11.19
C LEU A 17 -15.20 0.68 9.70
N PHE A 18 -16.34 1.02 9.11
CA PHE A 18 -16.43 1.46 7.73
C PHE A 18 -15.73 2.82 7.51
N HIS A 19 -15.91 3.74 8.46
CA HIS A 19 -15.23 5.04 8.44
C HIS A 19 -13.73 4.89 8.54
N TYR A 20 -13.21 4.10 9.49
CA TYR A 20 -11.79 3.87 9.65
C TYR A 20 -11.19 3.23 8.40
N THR A 21 -11.84 2.21 7.83
CA THR A 21 -11.37 1.54 6.62
C THR A 21 -11.29 2.52 5.43
N THR A 22 -12.31 3.37 5.28
CA THR A 22 -12.37 4.37 4.21
C THR A 22 -11.25 5.40 4.35
N VAL A 23 -11.05 5.94 5.56
CA VAL A 23 -9.96 6.89 5.83
C VAL A 23 -8.59 6.26 5.55
N THR A 24 -8.37 5.02 6.01
CA THR A 24 -7.12 4.30 5.75
C THR A 24 -6.87 4.09 4.26
N ARG A 25 -7.89 3.75 3.46
CA ARG A 25 -7.74 3.61 1.99
C ARG A 25 -7.27 4.89 1.32
N TYR A 26 -7.90 6.03 1.64
CA TYR A 26 -7.51 7.32 1.08
C TYR A 26 -6.12 7.75 1.55
N LEU A 27 -5.77 7.47 2.81
CA LEU A 27 -4.44 7.76 3.35
C LEU A 27 -3.35 6.91 2.66
N THR A 28 -3.60 5.60 2.48
CA THR A 28 -2.67 4.72 1.75
C THR A 28 -2.53 5.14 0.29
N ALA A 29 -3.63 5.49 -0.39
CA ALA A 29 -3.60 5.95 -1.78
C ALA A 29 -2.83 7.26 -1.95
N SER A 30 -3.08 8.25 -1.09
CA SER A 30 -2.35 9.52 -1.11
C SER A 30 -0.86 9.34 -0.80
N GLY A 31 -0.52 8.53 0.20
CA GLY A 31 0.87 8.19 0.52
C GLY A 31 1.59 7.49 -0.64
N LEU A 32 0.89 6.58 -1.34
CA LEU A 32 1.41 5.91 -2.52
C LEU A 32 1.68 6.90 -3.66
N VAL A 33 0.75 7.81 -3.96
CA VAL A 33 0.91 8.84 -5.00
C VAL A 33 2.12 9.72 -4.70
N LEU A 34 2.28 10.18 -3.44
CA LEU A 34 3.42 10.98 -3.03
C LEU A 34 4.75 10.24 -3.19
N LEU A 35 4.81 8.96 -2.83
CA LEU A 35 6.00 8.14 -3.00
C LEU A 35 6.36 7.90 -4.45
N VAL A 36 5.37 7.63 -5.30
CA VAL A 36 5.59 7.49 -6.75
C VAL A 36 6.10 8.81 -7.33
N TYR A 37 5.53 9.93 -6.91
CA TYR A 37 5.96 11.26 -7.34
C TYR A 37 7.42 11.53 -6.94
N ASP A 38 7.80 11.26 -5.70
CA ASP A 38 9.18 11.36 -5.23
C ASP A 38 10.14 10.46 -6.02
N HIS A 39 9.70 9.23 -6.33
CA HIS A 39 10.47 8.29 -7.16
C HIS A 39 10.71 8.84 -8.56
N ILE A 40 9.69 9.37 -9.22
CA ILE A 40 9.81 9.92 -10.59
C ILE A 40 10.79 11.09 -10.62
N LEU A 41 10.72 11.99 -9.64
CA LEU A 41 11.60 13.16 -9.56
C LEU A 41 13.08 12.74 -9.46
N THR A 42 13.33 11.72 -8.64
CA THR A 42 14.67 11.24 -8.32
C THR A 42 15.18 10.17 -9.32
N LEU A 43 14.33 9.68 -10.22
CA LEU A 43 14.61 8.64 -11.23
C LEU A 43 15.58 9.13 -12.31
N SER A 44 15.46 10.40 -12.73
CA SER A 44 16.31 11.01 -13.77
C SER A 44 17.80 11.00 -13.38
N THR A 45 18.09 11.42 -12.15
CA THR A 45 19.43 11.35 -11.56
C THR A 45 19.87 9.91 -11.34
N GLU A 46 18.96 9.04 -10.93
CA GLU A 46 19.26 7.63 -10.69
C GLU A 46 19.71 6.91 -11.97
N ILE A 47 19.01 7.13 -13.09
CA ILE A 47 19.38 6.55 -14.40
C ILE A 47 20.76 7.04 -14.84
N SER A 48 21.01 8.34 -14.77
CA SER A 48 22.28 8.91 -15.22
C SER A 48 23.47 8.46 -14.35
N LEU A 49 23.30 8.39 -13.03
CA LEU A 49 24.41 8.13 -12.10
C LEU A 49 24.58 6.66 -11.76
N ILE A 50 23.49 5.95 -11.50
CA ILE A 50 23.51 4.57 -10.99
C ILE A 50 23.38 3.57 -12.13
N TRP A 51 22.45 3.79 -13.07
CA TRP A 51 22.24 2.82 -14.15
C TRP A 51 23.42 2.79 -15.12
N SER A 52 24.04 3.94 -15.41
CA SER A 52 25.26 4.03 -16.22
C SER A 52 26.54 3.56 -15.50
N SER A 53 26.52 3.40 -14.18
CA SER A 53 27.68 2.95 -13.39
C SER A 53 27.90 1.42 -13.54
N PRO A 54 29.16 0.94 -13.54
CA PRO A 54 29.46 -0.49 -13.60
C PRO A 54 28.70 -1.29 -12.53
N PRO A 55 28.29 -2.53 -12.85
CA PRO A 55 27.55 -3.37 -11.92
C PRO A 55 28.39 -3.64 -10.68
N SER A 56 27.90 -3.21 -9.52
CA SER A 56 28.54 -3.41 -8.22
C SER A 56 27.50 -3.91 -7.23
N PHE A 57 27.92 -4.70 -6.24
CA PHE A 57 27.05 -5.18 -5.17
C PHE A 57 26.34 -4.01 -4.46
N SER A 58 27.05 -2.91 -4.21
CA SER A 58 26.49 -1.70 -3.60
C SER A 58 25.40 -1.06 -4.45
N LYS A 59 25.50 -1.11 -5.79
CA LYS A 59 24.47 -0.60 -6.72
C LYS A 59 23.19 -1.42 -6.59
N TYR A 60 23.28 -2.75 -6.58
CA TYR A 60 22.11 -3.60 -6.42
C TYR A 60 21.48 -3.48 -5.04
N LEU A 61 22.28 -3.38 -3.98
CA LEU A 61 21.78 -3.19 -2.62
C LEU A 61 21.05 -1.85 -2.47
N PHE A 62 21.57 -0.79 -3.07
CA PHE A 62 20.93 0.52 -3.11
C PHE A 62 19.58 0.48 -3.83
N LEU A 63 19.55 -0.11 -5.04
CA LEU A 63 18.31 -0.25 -5.81
C LEU A 63 17.29 -1.12 -5.04
N LEU A 64 17.70 -2.28 -4.50
CA LEU A 64 16.81 -3.12 -3.71
C LEU A 64 16.17 -2.32 -2.56
N ASN A 65 16.98 -1.61 -1.78
CA ASN A 65 16.48 -0.83 -0.64
C ASN A 65 15.49 0.26 -1.10
N ARG A 66 15.82 0.97 -2.19
CA ARG A 66 15.01 2.06 -2.71
C ARG A 66 13.65 1.61 -3.27
N TYR A 67 13.58 0.48 -3.94
CA TYR A 67 12.35 -0.02 -4.54
C TYR A 67 11.51 -0.91 -3.59
N LEU A 68 12.07 -1.38 -2.47
CA LEU A 68 11.36 -2.24 -1.51
C LEU A 68 10.17 -1.52 -0.86
N VAL A 69 10.36 -0.27 -0.40
CA VAL A 69 9.30 0.49 0.28
C VAL A 69 8.11 0.82 -0.64
N PRO A 70 8.31 1.35 -1.86
CA PRO A 70 7.20 1.52 -2.82
C PRO A 70 6.49 0.20 -3.14
N THR A 71 7.23 -0.90 -3.30
CA THR A 71 6.66 -2.22 -3.59
C THR A 71 5.80 -2.72 -2.44
N ALA A 72 6.25 -2.60 -1.20
CA ALA A 72 5.47 -2.97 -0.02
C ALA A 72 4.17 -2.16 0.09
N LEU A 73 4.22 -0.85 -0.20
CA LEU A 73 3.03 -0.01 -0.17
C LEU A 73 2.06 -0.30 -1.32
N LEU A 74 2.56 -0.70 -2.49
CA LEU A 74 1.71 -1.22 -3.57
C LEU A 74 0.98 -2.50 -3.16
N LEU A 75 1.66 -3.42 -2.47
CA LEU A 75 1.04 -4.65 -1.96
C LEU A 75 -0.03 -4.34 -0.90
N ILE A 76 0.26 -3.44 0.05
CA ILE A 76 -0.71 -3.01 1.06
C ILE A 76 -1.92 -2.34 0.40
N ALA A 77 -1.70 -1.48 -0.59
CA ALA A 77 -2.79 -0.87 -1.36
C ALA A 77 -3.61 -1.92 -2.10
N TYR A 78 -2.98 -2.94 -2.69
CA TYR A 78 -3.65 -4.04 -3.37
C TYR A 78 -4.57 -4.84 -2.43
N GLU A 79 -4.09 -5.19 -1.24
CA GLU A 79 -4.88 -5.90 -0.23
C GLU A 79 -6.04 -5.05 0.32
N MET A 80 -5.78 -3.78 0.64
CA MET A 80 -6.77 -2.84 1.20
C MET A 80 -7.92 -2.53 0.24
N ASN A 81 -7.67 -2.58 -1.07
CA ASN A 81 -8.68 -2.37 -2.11
C ASN A 81 -9.46 -3.65 -2.47
N ALA A 82 -9.28 -4.75 -1.71
CA ALA A 82 -10.03 -6.01 -1.84
C ALA A 82 -9.83 -6.79 -3.17
N PHE A 83 -8.89 -6.41 -4.02
CA PHE A 83 -8.51 -7.18 -5.23
C PHE A 83 -7.90 -8.55 -4.89
N ALA A 84 -7.45 -8.75 -3.64
CA ALA A 84 -6.88 -9.99 -3.14
C ALA A 84 -7.92 -11.05 -2.71
N ASN A 85 -9.24 -10.77 -2.78
CA ASN A 85 -10.29 -11.73 -2.46
C ASN A 85 -10.88 -12.37 -3.73
N PRO A 86 -10.28 -13.46 -4.26
CA PRO A 86 -10.88 -14.21 -5.38
C PRO A 86 -12.23 -14.84 -5.00
N HIS A 87 -12.51 -15.01 -3.70
CA HIS A 87 -13.69 -15.71 -3.20
C HIS A 87 -15.05 -15.02 -3.48
N LEU A 88 -15.06 -13.81 -4.05
CA LEU A 88 -16.28 -13.11 -4.46
C LEU A 88 -16.51 -13.11 -5.98
N THR A 89 -15.59 -13.65 -6.78
CA THR A 89 -15.69 -13.60 -8.26
C THR A 89 -16.41 -14.82 -8.84
N ASP A 90 -16.45 -15.94 -8.14
CA ASP A 90 -16.94 -17.22 -8.67
C ASP A 90 -18.35 -17.62 -8.17
N GLN A 91 -19.16 -16.66 -7.73
CA GLN A 91 -20.56 -16.90 -7.33
C GLN A 91 -21.53 -16.10 -8.21
N GLU A 92 -21.48 -16.33 -9.53
CA GLU A 92 -22.60 -16.11 -10.46
C GLU A 92 -22.92 -17.40 -11.21
#